data_AF-A0A1J4W9E7-F1
#
_entry.id   AF-A0A1J4W9E7-F1
#
_cell.length_a   1.000
_cell.length_b   1.000
_cell.length_c   1.000
_cell.angle_alpha   90.00
_cell.angle_beta   90.00
_cell.angle_gamma   90.00
#
_symmetry.space_group_name_H-M   'P 1'
#
loop_
_entity.id
_entity.type
_entity.pdbx_description
1 polymer ?
#
loop_
_entity_poly.entity_id
_entity_poly.type
_entity_poly.pdbx_seq_one_letter_code
_entity_poly.pdbx_strand_id
1 'polypeptide(L)'
;MGKENKIPTIEEMKEEALKIADGIPNLREKHKFMTEIRGITIEFSIIIEMCFNNLISATGKDLVMDHSKKEFHLVRGIRERENMPRFKTKSRDMKKLIEDAFPKLGGEAKENLSVTLERFEALRDIFAHVPVKWDAQDLEFITDVPYKHFFKDQNWKNVLFANKEFVSNFQWLIDVILAYNQSILFKKEIYSRILLGKSQAEIQNEANGLKNE
;
A
#
# COMPACT_ATOMS: atom_id res chain seq x y z
N MET A 1 -40.91 12.59 -38.51
CA MET A 1 -39.80 11.83 -39.14
C MET A 1 -38.66 11.77 -38.14
N GLY A 2 -38.50 10.63 -37.45
CA GLY A 2 -37.38 10.43 -36.55
C GLY A 2 -36.10 10.37 -37.37
N LYS A 3 -35.07 11.15 -37.00
CA LYS A 3 -33.74 10.96 -37.57
C LYS A 3 -33.33 9.54 -37.24
N GLU A 4 -33.20 8.68 -38.24
CA GLU A 4 -32.51 7.41 -38.08
C GLU A 4 -31.11 7.75 -37.56
N ASN A 5 -30.84 7.39 -36.31
CA ASN A 5 -29.50 7.48 -35.74
C ASN A 5 -28.64 6.44 -36.47
N LYS A 6 -28.10 6.84 -37.61
CA LYS A 6 -27.16 6.04 -38.39
C LYS A 6 -25.95 5.79 -37.50
N ILE A 7 -25.62 4.52 -37.27
CA ILE A 7 -24.43 4.15 -36.51
C ILE A 7 -23.21 4.64 -37.33
N PRO A 8 -22.35 5.48 -36.77
CA PRO A 8 -21.19 6.00 -37.49
C PRO A 8 -20.22 4.87 -37.85
N THR A 9 -19.57 5.02 -39.00
CA THR A 9 -18.50 4.12 -39.46
C THR A 9 -17.25 4.26 -38.59
N ILE A 10 -16.35 3.28 -38.63
CA ILE A 10 -15.08 3.30 -37.85
C ILE A 10 -14.25 4.53 -38.23
N GLU A 11 -14.24 4.88 -39.52
CA GLU A 11 -13.54 6.02 -40.08
C GLU A 11 -14.12 7.34 -39.57
N GLU A 12 -15.46 7.48 -39.56
CA GLU A 12 -16.14 8.65 -38.99
C GLU A 12 -15.87 8.80 -37.49
N MET A 13 -15.92 7.68 -36.74
CA MET A 13 -15.58 7.68 -35.30
C MET A 13 -14.11 8.07 -35.07
N LYS A 14 -13.19 7.63 -35.94
CA LYS A 14 -11.77 7.96 -35.84
C LYS A 14 -11.52 9.44 -36.14
N GLU A 15 -12.15 10.00 -37.17
CA GLU A 15 -12.03 11.43 -37.48
C GLU A 15 -12.61 12.31 -36.37
N GLU A 16 -13.74 11.92 -35.79
CA GLU A 16 -14.35 12.64 -34.67
C GLU A 16 -13.48 12.56 -33.41
N ALA A 17 -12.90 11.38 -33.10
CA ALA A 17 -11.96 11.23 -32.00
C ALA A 17 -10.70 12.09 -32.17
N LEU A 18 -10.15 12.17 -33.39
CA LEU A 18 -9.01 13.04 -33.69
C LEU A 18 -9.36 14.52 -33.53
N LYS A 19 -10.52 14.96 -34.01
CA LYS A 19 -10.99 16.35 -33.82
C LYS A 19 -11.13 16.71 -32.34
N ILE A 20 -11.66 15.79 -31.53
CA ILE A 20 -11.77 15.98 -30.07
C ILE A 20 -10.37 16.05 -29.44
N ALA A 21 -9.47 15.15 -29.83
CA ALA A 21 -8.11 15.09 -29.31
C ALA A 21 -7.30 16.37 -29.62
N ASP A 22 -7.40 16.89 -30.84
CA ASP A 22 -6.73 18.13 -31.28
C ASP A 22 -7.23 19.37 -30.52
N GLY A 23 -8.47 19.32 -30.00
CA GLY A 23 -9.05 20.39 -29.20
C GLY A 23 -8.58 20.44 -27.74
N ILE A 24 -7.82 19.44 -27.26
CA ILE A 24 -7.38 19.35 -25.87
C ILE A 24 -5.91 19.78 -25.73
N PRO A 25 -5.63 20.91 -25.02
CA PRO A 25 -4.26 21.37 -24.83
C PRO A 25 -3.39 20.35 -24.10
N ASN A 26 -2.20 20.10 -24.68
CA ASN A 26 -1.17 19.22 -24.13
C ASN A 26 -1.65 17.79 -23.83
N LEU A 27 -2.65 17.29 -24.57
CA LEU A 27 -3.25 15.96 -24.34
C LEU A 27 -2.22 14.84 -24.27
N ARG A 28 -1.22 14.84 -25.18
CA ARG A 28 -0.16 13.82 -25.21
C ARG A 28 0.68 13.83 -23.92
N GLU A 29 1.02 15.00 -23.42
CA GLU A 29 1.80 15.15 -22.18
C GLU A 29 0.98 14.74 -20.96
N LYS A 30 -0.28 15.19 -20.88
CA LYS A 30 -1.24 14.79 -19.84
C LYS A 30 -1.44 13.28 -19.80
N HIS A 31 -1.60 12.65 -20.97
CA HIS A 31 -1.78 11.20 -21.08
C HIS A 31 -0.52 10.44 -20.62
N LYS A 32 0.67 10.87 -21.06
CA LYS A 32 1.94 10.27 -20.63
C LYS A 32 2.09 10.36 -19.11
N PHE A 33 1.85 11.54 -18.54
CA PHE A 33 1.91 11.79 -17.11
C PHE A 33 0.91 10.92 -16.31
N MET A 34 -0.35 10.83 -16.75
CA MET A 34 -1.33 9.96 -16.09
C MET A 34 -0.92 8.49 -16.11
N THR A 35 -0.41 8.02 -17.25
CA THR A 35 0.01 6.63 -17.40
C THR A 35 1.15 6.31 -16.44
N GLU A 36 2.13 7.21 -16.34
CA GLU A 36 3.27 7.09 -15.43
C GLU A 36 2.83 7.06 -13.96
N ILE A 37 2.02 8.03 -13.52
CA ILE A 37 1.57 8.11 -12.12
C ILE A 37 0.72 6.90 -11.73
N ARG A 38 -0.18 6.44 -12.61
CA ARG A 38 -0.95 5.23 -12.35
C ARG A 38 -0.05 4.00 -12.23
N GLY A 39 0.97 3.90 -13.09
CA GLY A 39 1.99 2.85 -13.00
C GLY A 39 2.70 2.86 -11.65
N ILE A 40 3.23 4.01 -11.24
CA ILE A 40 3.91 4.20 -9.94
C ILE A 40 2.96 3.86 -8.79
N THR A 41 1.71 4.32 -8.85
CA THR A 41 0.72 4.06 -7.79
C THR A 41 0.44 2.58 -7.63
N ILE A 42 0.32 1.84 -8.73
CA ILE A 42 0.15 0.38 -8.72
C ILE A 42 1.39 -0.29 -8.13
N GLU A 43 2.59 0.09 -8.59
CA GLU A 43 3.85 -0.48 -8.11
C GLU A 43 4.01 -0.29 -6.60
N PHE A 44 3.83 0.93 -6.10
CA PHE A 44 3.93 1.25 -4.67
C PHE A 44 2.86 0.53 -3.84
N SER A 45 1.66 0.40 -4.38
CA SER A 45 0.59 -0.40 -3.74
C SER A 45 0.97 -1.87 -3.63
N ILE A 46 1.57 -2.44 -4.67
CA ILE A 46 2.06 -3.83 -4.66
C ILE A 46 3.17 -3.99 -3.63
N ILE A 47 4.13 -3.07 -3.55
CA ILE A 47 5.22 -3.11 -2.57
C ILE A 47 4.65 -3.14 -1.14
N ILE A 48 3.75 -2.21 -0.78
CA ILE A 48 3.11 -2.21 0.54
C ILE A 48 2.35 -3.51 0.79
N GLU A 49 1.61 -4.00 -0.20
CA GLU A 49 0.85 -5.23 -0.06
C GLU A 49 1.75 -6.46 0.13
N MET A 50 2.89 -6.53 -0.56
CA MET A 50 3.91 -7.57 -0.36
C MET A 50 4.54 -7.47 1.02
N CYS A 51 4.86 -6.27 1.50
CA CYS A 51 5.33 -6.05 2.86
C CYS A 51 4.32 -6.55 3.88
N PHE A 52 3.04 -6.17 3.76
CA PHE A 52 1.98 -6.67 4.63
C PHE A 52 1.86 -8.20 4.56
N ASN A 53 1.92 -8.79 3.37
CA ASN A 53 1.86 -10.24 3.22
C ASN A 53 2.97 -10.93 3.99
N ASN A 54 4.20 -10.47 3.80
CA ASN A 54 5.35 -11.01 4.50
C ASN A 54 5.21 -10.84 6.00
N LEU A 55 4.72 -9.69 6.47
CA LEU A 55 4.65 -9.44 7.89
C LEU A 55 3.53 -10.24 8.55
N ILE A 56 2.34 -10.23 7.97
CA ILE A 56 1.18 -10.92 8.52
C ILE A 56 1.39 -12.44 8.51
N SER A 57 2.10 -12.98 7.51
CA SER A 57 2.31 -14.43 7.35
C SER A 57 3.63 -14.97 7.89
N ALA A 58 4.68 -14.15 7.92
CA ALA A 58 6.04 -14.58 8.26
C ALA A 58 6.67 -13.83 9.43
N THR A 59 6.03 -12.77 9.97
CA THR A 59 6.43 -12.23 11.28
C THR A 59 6.00 -13.22 12.35
N GLY A 60 6.82 -14.23 12.53
CA GLY A 60 6.45 -15.36 13.37
C GLY A 60 7.30 -16.62 13.21
N LYS A 61 8.60 -16.42 13.04
CA LYS A 61 9.53 -17.29 13.76
C LYS A 61 10.11 -16.44 14.87
N ASP A 62 9.25 -15.94 15.75
CA ASP A 62 9.67 -15.21 16.93
C ASP A 62 9.50 -16.14 18.12
N LEU A 63 10.58 -16.31 18.87
CA LEU A 63 10.58 -17.08 20.10
C LEU A 63 10.07 -16.13 21.20
N VAL A 64 8.81 -16.27 21.58
CA VAL A 64 8.19 -15.44 22.62
C VAL A 64 8.15 -16.24 23.91
N MET A 65 8.72 -15.69 24.98
CA MET A 65 8.59 -16.27 26.31
C MET A 65 7.21 -15.96 26.88
N ASP A 66 6.39 -16.98 27.12
CA ASP A 66 5.22 -16.85 27.99
C ASP A 66 5.74 -16.80 29.43
N HIS A 67 5.75 -15.59 30.02
CA HIS A 67 6.21 -15.39 31.39
C HIS A 67 5.33 -16.09 32.44
N SER A 68 4.06 -16.33 32.14
CA SER A 68 3.13 -16.99 33.06
C SER A 68 3.36 -18.50 33.10
N LYS A 69 3.72 -19.09 31.95
CA LYS A 69 4.01 -20.54 31.81
C LYS A 69 5.49 -20.88 31.85
N LYS A 70 6.38 -19.88 31.77
CA LYS A 70 7.84 -20.02 31.63
C LYS A 70 8.24 -20.87 30.41
N GLU A 71 7.47 -20.79 29.34
CA GLU A 71 7.69 -21.55 28.10
C GLU A 71 8.03 -20.63 26.93
N PHE A 72 8.75 -21.15 25.95
CA PHE A 72 9.03 -20.46 24.69
C PHE A 72 8.06 -20.92 23.61
N HIS A 73 7.25 -20.01 23.11
CA HIS A 73 6.36 -20.24 21.98
C HIS A 73 6.95 -19.68 20.70
N LEU A 74 6.88 -20.47 19.64
CA LEU A 74 7.14 -20.00 18.29
C LEU A 74 5.84 -19.42 17.76
N VAL A 75 5.64 -18.11 17.96
CA VAL A 75 4.46 -17.42 17.43
C VAL A 75 4.62 -17.36 15.92
N ARG A 76 3.71 -17.94 15.15
CA ARG A 76 3.61 -17.74 13.69
C ARG A 76 2.88 -16.42 13.40
N GLY A 77 3.08 -15.87 12.20
CA GLY A 77 2.33 -14.68 11.78
C GLY A 77 0.84 -14.84 12.04
N ILE A 78 0.13 -13.73 12.24
CA ILE A 78 -1.29 -13.74 12.62
C ILE A 78 -2.21 -14.37 11.55
N ARG A 79 -1.70 -14.66 10.34
CA ARG A 79 -2.40 -15.47 9.33
C ARG A 79 -1.46 -16.42 8.61
N GLU A 80 -2.04 -17.46 8.00
CA GLU A 80 -1.34 -18.34 7.09
C GLU A 80 -1.21 -17.72 5.69
N ARG A 81 -0.16 -18.09 4.95
CA ARG A 81 0.08 -17.59 3.58
C ARG A 81 -1.05 -17.92 2.60
N GLU A 82 -1.70 -19.07 2.79
CA GLU A 82 -2.78 -19.54 1.91
C GLU A 82 -4.11 -18.80 2.16
N ASN A 83 -4.24 -18.15 3.33
CA ASN A 83 -5.46 -17.48 3.78
C ASN A 83 -5.30 -15.95 3.89
N MET A 84 -4.57 -15.36 2.93
CA MET A 84 -4.29 -13.92 2.95
C MET A 84 -5.52 -13.11 2.52
N PRO A 85 -5.98 -12.14 3.33
CA PRO A 85 -7.23 -11.44 3.10
C PRO A 85 -7.04 -10.31 2.07
N ARG A 86 -8.08 -9.51 1.81
CA ARG A 86 -7.97 -8.31 0.95
C ARG A 86 -7.18 -7.19 1.64
N PHE A 87 -6.67 -6.24 0.86
CA PHE A 87 -5.81 -5.14 1.31
C PHE A 87 -6.34 -4.40 2.56
N LYS A 88 -7.62 -4.05 2.59
CA LYS A 88 -8.26 -3.38 3.73
C LYS A 88 -8.12 -4.17 5.04
N THR A 89 -8.28 -5.49 4.98
CA THR A 89 -8.08 -6.36 6.15
C THR A 89 -6.61 -6.45 6.51
N LYS A 90 -5.70 -6.56 5.52
CA LYS A 90 -4.25 -6.53 5.77
C LYS A 90 -3.80 -5.25 6.48
N SER A 91 -4.34 -4.10 6.07
CA SER A 91 -4.08 -2.80 6.71
C SER A 91 -4.47 -2.80 8.19
N ARG A 92 -5.64 -3.34 8.53
CA ARG A 92 -6.08 -3.48 9.93
C ARG A 92 -5.22 -4.45 10.73
N ASP A 93 -4.87 -5.58 10.13
CA ASP A 93 -3.98 -6.58 10.72
C ASP A 93 -2.59 -5.99 11.00
N MET A 94 -2.03 -5.24 10.05
CA MET A 94 -0.73 -4.57 10.21
C MET A 94 -0.80 -3.50 11.31
N LYS A 95 -1.86 -2.69 11.34
CA LYS A 95 -2.09 -1.71 12.41
C LYS A 95 -2.03 -2.39 13.78
N LYS A 96 -2.78 -3.49 13.94
CA LYS A 96 -2.80 -4.26 15.18
C LYS A 96 -1.40 -4.77 15.56
N LEU A 97 -0.66 -5.33 14.60
CA LEU A 97 0.72 -5.79 14.83
C LEU A 97 1.64 -4.68 15.35
N ILE A 98 1.58 -3.49 14.75
CA ILE A 98 2.39 -2.34 15.18
C ILE A 98 1.98 -1.90 16.59
N GLU A 99 0.68 -1.77 16.86
CA GLU A 99 0.17 -1.37 18.17
C GLU A 99 0.54 -2.38 19.27
N ASP A 100 0.49 -3.67 18.97
CA ASP A 100 0.86 -4.76 19.89
C ASP A 100 2.37 -4.77 20.17
N ALA A 101 3.22 -4.49 19.16
CA ALA A 101 4.67 -4.40 19.33
C ALA A 101 5.10 -3.15 20.12
N PHE A 102 4.31 -2.08 20.06
CA PHE A 102 4.59 -0.82 20.74
C PHE A 102 3.42 -0.40 21.65
N PRO A 103 3.18 -1.10 22.77
CA PRO A 103 1.99 -0.88 23.62
C PRO A 103 1.93 0.53 24.24
N LYS A 104 3.09 1.21 24.33
CA LYS A 104 3.23 2.59 24.85
C LYS A 104 3.16 3.66 23.76
N LEU A 105 2.78 3.33 22.53
CA LEU A 105 2.59 4.34 21.47
C LEU A 105 1.56 5.40 21.94
N GLY A 106 1.93 6.68 21.82
CA GLY A 106 1.04 7.79 22.16
C GLY A 106 -0.22 7.84 21.29
N GLY A 107 -1.27 8.50 21.79
CA GLY A 107 -2.56 8.61 21.07
C GLY A 107 -2.42 9.23 19.68
N GLU A 108 -1.66 10.32 19.58
CA GLU A 108 -1.38 11.00 18.31
C GLU A 108 -0.70 10.09 17.28
N ALA A 109 0.26 9.27 17.71
CA ALA A 109 0.95 8.34 16.81
C ALA A 109 0.02 7.23 16.28
N LYS A 110 -0.90 6.74 17.12
CA LYS A 110 -1.92 5.74 16.72
C LYS A 110 -2.94 6.34 15.75
N GLU A 111 -3.33 7.59 15.99
CA GLU A 111 -4.21 8.33 15.09
C GLU A 111 -3.54 8.55 13.74
N ASN A 112 -2.29 9.04 13.72
CA ASN A 112 -1.51 9.23 12.50
C ASN A 112 -1.37 7.93 11.70
N LEU A 113 -1.07 6.80 12.34
CA LEU A 113 -1.03 5.49 11.66
C LEU A 113 -2.38 5.15 11.00
N SER A 114 -3.48 5.37 11.71
CA SER A 114 -4.83 5.08 11.21
C SER A 114 -5.19 5.96 10.02
N VAL A 115 -4.96 7.27 10.16
CA VAL A 115 -5.26 8.26 9.12
C VAL A 115 -4.42 7.99 7.87
N THR A 116 -3.11 7.72 8.02
CA THR A 116 -2.22 7.45 6.88
C THR A 116 -2.64 6.19 6.12
N LEU A 117 -2.99 5.10 6.82
CA LEU A 117 -3.48 3.88 6.18
C LEU A 117 -4.78 4.12 5.40
N GLU A 118 -5.71 4.88 5.97
CA GLU A 118 -6.97 5.23 5.30
C GLU A 118 -6.78 6.13 4.09
N ARG A 119 -5.88 7.11 4.18
CA ARG A 119 -5.53 8.01 3.07
C ARG A 119 -4.86 7.23 1.94
N PHE A 120 -3.95 6.33 2.27
CA PHE A 120 -3.30 5.47 1.29
C PHE A 120 -4.31 4.60 0.53
N GLU A 121 -5.25 3.94 1.24
CA GLU A 121 -6.32 3.14 0.62
C GLU A 121 -7.19 4.00 -0.31
N ALA A 122 -7.64 5.16 0.16
CA ALA A 122 -8.50 6.04 -0.64
C ALA A 122 -7.80 6.56 -1.90
N LEU A 123 -6.56 7.05 -1.77
CA LEU A 123 -5.79 7.57 -2.90
C LEU A 123 -5.47 6.47 -3.92
N ARG A 124 -5.12 5.26 -3.47
CA ARG A 124 -4.97 4.09 -4.35
C ARG A 124 -6.23 3.85 -5.16
N ASP A 125 -7.38 3.84 -4.52
CA ASP A 125 -8.66 3.59 -5.19
C ASP A 125 -9.01 4.71 -6.17
N ILE A 126 -8.70 5.97 -5.85
CA ILE A 126 -8.85 7.11 -6.77
C ILE A 126 -8.04 6.86 -8.04
N PHE A 127 -6.75 6.59 -7.92
CA PHE A 127 -5.86 6.39 -9.06
C PHE A 127 -6.24 5.16 -9.90
N ALA A 128 -6.77 4.11 -9.26
CA ALA A 128 -7.16 2.87 -9.93
C ALA A 128 -8.50 2.96 -10.68
N HIS A 129 -9.47 3.71 -10.14
CA HIS A 129 -10.86 3.61 -10.58
C HIS A 129 -11.46 4.89 -11.13
N VAL A 130 -10.90 6.07 -10.80
CA VAL A 130 -11.54 7.34 -11.13
C VAL A 130 -11.01 7.87 -12.47
N PRO A 131 -11.90 8.17 -13.44
CA PRO A 131 -11.52 8.81 -14.69
C PRO A 131 -11.01 10.24 -14.48
N VAL A 132 -10.27 10.73 -15.47
CA VAL A 132 -9.70 12.08 -15.48
C VAL A 132 -10.45 12.95 -16.48
N LYS A 133 -10.65 14.21 -16.12
CA LYS A 133 -11.21 15.25 -16.97
C LYS A 133 -10.10 15.82 -17.88
N TRP A 134 -9.99 15.30 -19.10
CA TRP A 134 -8.90 15.60 -20.01
C TRP A 134 -8.91 17.04 -20.54
N ASP A 135 -10.09 17.63 -20.68
CA ASP A 135 -10.36 18.99 -21.15
C ASP A 135 -10.09 20.07 -20.07
N ALA A 136 -9.90 19.67 -18.82
CA ALA A 136 -9.57 20.61 -17.75
C ALA A 136 -8.18 21.24 -17.97
N GLN A 137 -8.02 22.51 -17.58
CA GLN A 137 -6.74 23.22 -17.68
C GLN A 137 -5.67 22.50 -16.84
N ASP A 138 -5.97 22.27 -15.58
CA ASP A 138 -5.23 21.38 -14.70
C ASP A 138 -5.81 19.97 -14.76
N LEU A 139 -4.97 18.97 -14.56
CA LEU A 139 -5.38 17.58 -14.61
C LEU A 139 -6.16 17.22 -13.35
N GLU A 140 -7.45 16.92 -13.53
CA GLU A 140 -8.38 16.68 -12.43
C GLU A 140 -9.13 15.37 -12.59
N PHE A 141 -9.39 14.69 -11.47
CA PHE A 141 -10.31 13.56 -11.44
C PHE A 141 -11.77 14.01 -11.55
N ILE A 142 -12.60 13.15 -12.12
CA ILE A 142 -14.06 13.33 -12.10
C ILE A 142 -14.57 13.00 -10.70
N THR A 143 -15.15 13.99 -10.02
CA THR A 143 -15.61 13.89 -8.62
C THR A 143 -17.13 13.71 -8.48
N ASP A 144 -17.85 13.72 -9.60
CA ASP A 144 -19.29 13.50 -9.64
C ASP A 144 -19.65 12.04 -9.32
N VAL A 145 -20.95 11.78 -9.16
CA VAL A 145 -21.46 10.40 -9.03
C VAL A 145 -21.03 9.61 -10.27
N PRO A 146 -20.45 8.40 -10.14
CA PRO A 146 -20.40 7.54 -8.94
C PRO A 146 -19.17 7.70 -8.02
N TYR A 147 -18.19 8.53 -8.36
CA TYR A 147 -16.86 8.54 -7.74
C TYR A 147 -16.73 9.40 -6.48
N LYS A 148 -17.73 10.25 -6.19
CA LYS A 148 -17.73 11.17 -5.03
C LYS A 148 -17.28 10.54 -3.70
N HIS A 149 -17.65 9.28 -3.45
CA HIS A 149 -17.34 8.58 -2.21
C HIS A 149 -15.84 8.29 -1.99
N PHE A 150 -15.02 8.34 -3.03
CA PHE A 150 -13.57 8.20 -2.91
C PHE A 150 -12.88 9.46 -2.36
N PHE A 151 -13.50 10.64 -2.52
CA PHE A 151 -12.90 11.93 -2.19
C PHE A 151 -13.26 12.37 -0.76
N LYS A 152 -12.44 11.95 0.21
CA LYS A 152 -12.52 12.44 1.60
C LYS A 152 -11.97 13.88 1.73
N ASP A 153 -11.00 14.25 0.90
CA ASP A 153 -10.48 15.60 0.73
C ASP A 153 -10.78 16.09 -0.70
N GLN A 154 -11.31 17.30 -0.82
CA GLN A 154 -11.61 17.93 -2.12
C GLN A 154 -10.33 18.26 -2.90
N ASN A 155 -9.21 18.48 -2.23
CA ASN A 155 -7.93 18.75 -2.87
C ASN A 155 -7.42 17.54 -3.69
N TRP A 156 -7.87 16.32 -3.35
CA TRP A 156 -7.55 15.12 -4.12
C TRP A 156 -8.14 15.11 -5.52
N LYS A 157 -9.07 16.02 -5.83
CA LYS A 157 -9.54 16.26 -7.20
C LYS A 157 -8.38 16.60 -8.14
N ASN A 158 -7.39 17.35 -7.66
CA ASN A 158 -6.20 17.67 -8.44
C ASN A 158 -5.23 16.49 -8.45
N VAL A 159 -4.90 15.98 -9.64
CA VAL A 159 -4.05 14.79 -9.80
C VAL A 159 -2.67 14.98 -9.19
N LEU A 160 -2.06 16.15 -9.37
CA LEU A 160 -0.72 16.42 -8.86
C LEU A 160 -0.71 16.45 -7.32
N PHE A 161 -1.73 17.06 -6.71
CA PHE A 161 -1.90 17.08 -5.26
C PHE A 161 -2.10 15.66 -4.71
N ALA A 162 -3.04 14.90 -5.29
CA ALA A 162 -3.31 13.52 -4.91
C ALA A 162 -2.06 12.63 -5.03
N ASN A 163 -1.25 12.82 -6.08
CA ASN A 163 -0.01 12.06 -6.27
C ASN A 163 1.03 12.40 -5.19
N LYS A 164 1.24 13.69 -4.89
CA LYS A 164 2.16 14.11 -3.82
C LYS A 164 1.76 13.52 -2.47
N GLU A 165 0.47 13.56 -2.15
CA GLU A 165 -0.03 12.94 -0.94
C GLU A 165 0.16 11.42 -0.97
N PHE A 166 -0.15 10.75 -2.08
CA PHE A 166 0.02 9.30 -2.18
C PHE A 166 1.47 8.87 -1.92
N VAL A 167 2.44 9.54 -2.56
CA VAL A 167 3.87 9.28 -2.37
C VAL A 167 4.30 9.56 -0.92
N SER A 168 3.80 10.63 -0.31
CA SER A 168 4.10 10.95 1.10
C SER A 168 3.54 9.89 2.07
N ASN A 169 2.29 9.45 1.87
CA ASN A 169 1.69 8.38 2.67
C ASN A 169 2.45 7.06 2.45
N PHE A 170 2.84 6.73 1.22
CA PHE A 170 3.66 5.55 0.91
C PHE A 170 4.97 5.55 1.67
N GLN A 171 5.74 6.65 1.57
CA GLN A 171 7.04 6.76 2.23
C GLN A 171 6.91 6.57 3.74
N TRP A 172 5.94 7.25 4.35
CA TRP A 172 5.69 7.13 5.78
C TRP A 172 5.32 5.70 6.21
N LEU A 173 4.47 5.01 5.43
CA LEU A 173 4.11 3.62 5.71
C LEU A 173 5.31 2.69 5.60
N ILE A 174 6.17 2.87 4.60
CA ILE A 174 7.42 2.10 4.46
C ILE A 174 8.32 2.33 5.66
N ASP A 175 8.50 3.59 6.10
CA ASP A 175 9.36 3.91 7.24
C ASP A 175 8.85 3.24 8.53
N VAL A 176 7.55 3.24 8.76
CA VAL A 176 6.93 2.55 9.91
C VAL A 176 7.11 1.04 9.82
N ILE A 177 6.93 0.45 8.64
CA ILE A 177 7.16 -0.98 8.40
C ILE A 177 8.62 -1.35 8.67
N LEU A 178 9.57 -0.53 8.21
CA LEU A 178 10.99 -0.74 8.45
C LEU A 178 11.33 -0.64 9.94
N ALA A 179 10.80 0.36 10.64
CA ALA A 179 10.99 0.51 12.08
C ALA A 179 10.43 -0.69 12.86
N TYR A 180 9.24 -1.17 12.49
CA TYR A 180 8.66 -2.39 13.05
C TYR A 180 9.57 -3.61 12.83
N ASN A 181 10.06 -3.81 11.61
CA ASN A 181 11.00 -4.90 11.29
C ASN A 181 12.30 -4.84 12.10
N GLN A 182 12.89 -3.64 12.21
CA GLN A 182 14.10 -3.42 12.99
C GLN A 182 13.88 -3.76 14.47
N SER A 183 12.74 -3.36 15.04
CA SER A 183 12.39 -3.69 16.43
C SER A 183 12.35 -5.21 16.67
N ILE A 184 11.77 -5.95 15.72
CA ILE A 184 11.71 -7.42 15.82
C ILE A 184 13.07 -8.06 15.70
N LEU A 185 13.89 -7.62 14.74
CA LEU A 185 15.26 -8.14 14.59
C LEU A 185 16.10 -7.87 15.83
N PHE A 186 15.96 -6.69 16.42
CA PHE A 186 16.65 -6.33 17.65
C PHE A 186 16.23 -7.20 18.84
N LYS A 187 14.92 -7.43 18.99
CA LYS A 187 14.38 -8.33 20.03
C LYS A 187 14.93 -9.76 19.90
N LYS A 188 14.99 -10.28 18.68
CA LYS A 188 15.57 -11.60 18.37
C LYS A 188 17.05 -11.70 18.71
N GLU A 189 17.82 -10.66 18.42
CA GLU A 189 19.25 -10.61 18.75
C GLU A 189 19.46 -10.60 20.27
N ILE A 190 18.67 -9.82 21.02
CA ILE A 190 18.72 -9.82 22.49
C ILE A 190 18.44 -11.21 23.05
N TYR A 191 17.35 -11.86 22.61
CA TYR A 191 17.02 -13.20 23.12
C TYR A 191 18.07 -14.24 22.77
N SER A 192 18.63 -14.23 21.57
CA SER A 192 19.72 -15.14 21.22
C SER A 192 20.94 -14.96 22.11
N ARG A 193 21.36 -13.72 22.35
CA ARG A 193 22.50 -13.45 23.23
C ARG A 193 22.23 -13.89 24.66
N ILE A 194 21.04 -13.62 25.20
CA ILE A 194 20.69 -13.98 26.57
C ILE A 194 20.57 -15.51 26.75
N LEU A 195 19.89 -16.19 25.82
CA LEU A 195 19.53 -17.60 25.98
C LEU A 195 20.62 -18.56 25.50
N LEU A 196 21.35 -18.18 24.45
CA LEU A 196 22.28 -19.06 23.75
C LEU A 196 23.73 -18.56 23.81
N GLY A 197 23.96 -17.34 24.32
CA GLY A 197 25.30 -16.73 24.34
C GLY A 197 25.86 -16.39 22.96
N LYS A 198 25.04 -16.48 21.91
CA LYS A 198 25.42 -16.29 20.50
C LYS A 198 24.50 -15.27 19.82
N SER A 199 25.01 -14.60 18.80
CA SER A 199 24.21 -13.77 17.90
C SER A 199 23.31 -14.62 17.00
N GLN A 200 22.27 -14.00 16.43
CA GLN A 200 21.40 -14.66 15.45
C GLN A 200 22.16 -15.15 14.21
N ALA A 201 23.17 -14.40 13.76
CA ALA A 201 23.98 -14.77 12.60
C ALA A 201 24.80 -16.04 12.87
N GLU A 202 25.40 -16.16 14.05
CA GLU A 202 26.16 -17.35 14.44
C GLU A 202 25.27 -18.59 14.50
N ILE A 203 24.09 -18.48 15.13
CA ILE A 203 23.11 -19.56 15.21
C ILE A 203 22.66 -20.01 13.81
N GLN A 204 22.41 -19.06 12.91
CA GLN A 204 21.99 -19.38 11.54
C GLN A 204 23.10 -20.08 10.75
N ASN A 205 24.35 -19.67 10.93
CA ASN A 205 25.51 -20.30 10.27
C ASN A 205 25.72 -21.74 10.77
N GLU A 206 25.63 -21.97 12.08
CA GLU A 206 25.71 -23.32 12.66
C GLU A 206 24.58 -24.22 12.15
N ALA A 207 23.34 -23.72 12.12
CA ALA A 207 22.20 -24.46 11.61
C ALA A 207 22.31 -24.79 10.11
N ASN A 208 22.93 -23.92 9.32
CA ASN A 208 23.18 -24.17 7.89
C ASN A 208 24.30 -25.18 7.68
N GLY A 209 25.33 -25.20 8.54
CA GLY A 209 26.39 -26.21 8.52
C GLY A 209 25.83 -27.63 8.76
N LEU A 210 24.95 -27.76 9.75
CA LEU A 210 24.29 -29.03 10.12
C LEU A 210 23.33 -29.60 9.05
N LYS A 211 22.89 -28.79 8.08
CA LYS A 211 22.04 -29.27 6.98
C LYS A 211 22.82 -29.85 5.80
N ASN A 212 24.13 -29.59 5.77
CA ASN A 212 25.04 -30.05 4.72
C ASN A 212 25.87 -31.27 5.18
N GLU A 213 25.60 -31.80 6.37
CA GLU A 213 26.07 -33.08 6.90
C GLU A 213 24.93 -34.13 6.83
#